data_AF-A0A3N5RLH1-F1
#
_entry.id   AF-A0A3N5RLH1-F1
#
_cell.length_a   1.000
_cell.length_b   1.000
_cell.length_c   1.000
_cell.angle_alpha   90.00
_cell.angle_beta   90.00
_cell.angle_gamma   90.00
#
_symmetry.space_group_name_H-M   'P 1'
#
loop_
_entity.id
_entity.type
_entity.pdbx_description
1 polymer ?
#
loop_
_entity_poly.entity_id
_entity_poly.type
_entity_poly.pdbx_seq_one_letter_code
_entity_poly.pdbx_strand_id
1 'polypeptide(L)'
;MKHLGTYRNRRSPRLLSLTWPSEPELLPRNRERIDVKNSKIVVFTCNWNAYSGLDKAGSQKQSYAAGVRPVKVACLDRLGVGNILKPFEKGADGVLLLGCPKGECHFRDQTRTVEKVFYAAKQLSRILGYGDERLQLDWVAADDGQGFSEQIAHFIGRLNQESK
;
A
#
# COMPACT_ATOMS: atom_id res chain seq x y z
N MET A 1 -57.56 -20.28 36.94
CA MET A 1 -56.31 -20.97 36.56
C MET A 1 -55.14 -20.01 36.80
N LYS A 2 -54.65 -19.94 38.05
CA LYS A 2 -53.33 -20.42 38.51
C LYS A 2 -52.10 -19.74 37.87
N HIS A 3 -51.67 -18.68 38.54
CA HIS A 3 -50.31 -18.32 38.97
C HIS A 3 -49.13 -18.20 37.99
N LEU A 4 -48.59 -16.97 38.01
CA LEU A 4 -47.17 -16.58 37.93
C LEU A 4 -46.19 -17.69 38.35
N GLY A 5 -45.32 -18.08 37.41
CA GLY A 5 -44.12 -18.87 37.65
C GLY A 5 -42.90 -18.12 37.14
N THR A 6 -42.11 -17.59 38.07
CA THR A 6 -40.84 -16.90 37.85
C THR A 6 -39.82 -17.82 37.20
N TYR A 7 -39.40 -17.52 35.97
CA TYR A 7 -38.36 -18.32 35.32
C TYR A 7 -36.99 -17.97 35.89
N ARG A 8 -36.54 -18.83 36.81
CA ARG A 8 -35.23 -18.87 37.44
C ARG A 8 -34.10 -18.79 36.41
N ASN A 9 -33.16 -17.89 36.70
CA ASN A 9 -31.77 -17.92 36.27
C ASN A 9 -31.18 -19.35 36.38
N ARG A 10 -30.90 -19.99 35.24
CA ARG A 10 -30.00 -21.15 35.14
C ARG A 10 -28.74 -20.69 34.44
N ARG A 11 -27.65 -20.57 35.22
CA ARG A 11 -26.29 -20.49 34.68
C ARG A 11 -25.89 -21.82 34.03
N SER A 12 -25.09 -21.66 32.99
CA SER A 12 -24.14 -22.60 32.36
C SER A 12 -24.68 -23.47 31.21
N PRO A 13 -23.81 -23.91 30.26
CA PRO A 13 -22.37 -23.70 30.12
C PRO A 13 -21.94 -23.13 28.75
N ARG A 14 -20.66 -22.73 28.69
CA ARG A 14 -19.90 -22.26 27.53
C ARG A 14 -20.21 -23.07 26.26
N LEU A 15 -20.88 -22.44 25.31
CA LEU A 15 -20.80 -22.81 23.91
C LEU A 15 -20.00 -21.72 23.22
N LEU A 16 -18.79 -22.07 22.77
CA LEU A 16 -17.98 -21.27 21.88
C LEU A 16 -18.81 -20.94 20.64
N SER A 17 -19.39 -19.75 20.60
CA SER A 17 -20.06 -19.25 19.41
C SER A 17 -18.98 -18.92 18.39
N LEU A 18 -18.97 -19.70 17.30
CA LEU A 18 -18.42 -19.37 16.00
C LEU A 18 -19.11 -18.12 15.42
N THR A 19 -19.01 -16.99 16.10
CA THR A 19 -19.44 -15.70 15.57
C THR A 19 -18.23 -15.06 14.94
N TRP A 20 -18.19 -15.16 13.61
CA TRP A 20 -17.52 -14.18 12.78
C TRP A 20 -17.90 -12.77 13.30
N PRO A 21 -16.93 -11.89 13.63
CA PRO A 21 -17.27 -10.56 14.09
C PRO A 21 -18.09 -9.88 12.97
N SER A 22 -19.30 -9.46 13.31
CA SER A 22 -20.31 -8.97 12.37
C SER A 22 -19.99 -7.60 11.76
N GLU A 23 -18.84 -7.02 12.10
CA GLU A 23 -18.37 -5.75 11.56
C GLU A 23 -16.92 -5.94 11.13
N PRO A 24 -16.57 -5.71 9.84
CA PRO A 24 -15.18 -5.56 9.47
C PRO A 24 -14.70 -4.33 10.23
N GLU A 25 -13.81 -4.52 11.19
CA GLU A 25 -13.20 -3.46 11.97
C GLU A 25 -12.53 -2.49 10.98
N LEU A 26 -13.28 -1.44 10.63
CA LEU A 26 -12.89 -0.45 9.66
C LEU A 26 -11.62 0.18 10.21
N LEU A 27 -10.54 -0.02 9.48
CA LEU A 27 -9.22 0.56 9.76
C LEU A 27 -9.43 1.99 10.27
N PRO A 28 -8.90 2.36 11.46
CA PRO A 28 -9.22 3.62 12.09
C PRO A 28 -8.93 4.77 11.13
N ARG A 29 -10.01 5.46 10.72
CA ARG A 29 -10.03 6.49 9.67
C ARG A 29 -9.30 7.79 10.05
N ASN A 30 -8.77 7.88 11.26
CA ASN A 30 -8.03 9.03 11.75
C ASN A 30 -6.80 8.48 12.48
N ARG A 31 -5.62 8.58 11.87
CA ARG A 31 -4.38 8.02 12.45
C ARG A 31 -3.30 9.10 12.53
N GLU A 32 -2.70 9.19 13.70
CA GLU A 32 -1.48 9.96 14.01
C GLU A 32 -0.37 9.73 12.96
N ARG A 33 0.59 10.67 12.94
CA ARG A 33 1.81 10.64 12.11
C ARG A 33 2.31 9.21 11.85
N ILE A 34 2.60 8.94 10.58
CA ILE A 34 3.07 7.64 10.10
C ILE A 34 4.43 7.33 10.74
N ASP A 35 4.48 6.30 11.61
CA ASP A 35 5.74 5.78 12.15
C ASP A 35 6.53 5.08 11.05
N VAL A 36 7.51 5.78 10.49
CA VAL A 36 8.36 5.35 9.37
C VAL A 36 8.98 3.96 9.60
N LYS A 37 9.27 3.59 10.86
CA LYS A 37 9.86 2.28 11.18
C LYS A 37 8.83 1.15 11.11
N ASN A 38 7.59 1.40 11.52
CA ASN A 38 6.50 0.42 11.56
C ASN A 38 5.51 0.53 10.38
N SER A 39 5.73 1.47 9.46
CA SER A 39 4.87 1.72 8.30
C SER A 39 4.84 0.50 7.38
N LYS A 40 3.67 0.20 6.82
CA LYS A 40 3.50 -0.84 5.81
C LYS A 40 3.45 -0.21 4.43
N ILE A 41 4.63 0.06 3.85
CA ILE A 41 4.74 0.66 2.54
C ILE A 41 5.04 -0.43 1.51
N VAL A 42 4.18 -0.56 0.50
CA VAL A 42 4.41 -1.48 -0.62
C VAL A 42 4.94 -0.69 -1.80
N VAL A 43 6.05 -1.13 -2.38
CA VAL A 43 6.68 -0.48 -3.54
C VAL A 43 6.67 -1.44 -4.71
N PHE A 44 5.79 -1.25 -5.70
CA PHE A 44 5.88 -2.01 -6.93
C PHE A 44 7.02 -1.48 -7.79
N THR A 45 7.94 -2.34 -8.20
CA THR A 45 9.08 -1.96 -9.04
C THR A 45 8.98 -2.65 -10.39
N CYS A 46 9.23 -1.91 -11.47
CA CYS A 46 9.53 -2.55 -12.75
C CYS A 46 10.87 -3.29 -12.65
N ASN A 47 10.99 -4.42 -13.33
CA ASN A 47 12.18 -5.26 -13.27
C ASN A 47 13.44 -4.58 -13.84
N TRP A 48 13.28 -3.69 -14.82
CA TRP A 48 14.40 -3.22 -15.64
C TRP A 48 15.12 -1.99 -15.08
N ASN A 49 14.39 -0.99 -14.58
CA ASN A 49 15.00 0.24 -14.07
C ASN A 49 14.85 0.32 -12.56
N ALA A 50 13.62 0.45 -12.04
CA ALA A 50 13.39 0.62 -10.61
C ALA A 50 13.95 -0.52 -9.74
N TYR A 51 13.86 -1.79 -10.18
CA TYR A 51 14.45 -2.91 -9.45
C TYR A 51 15.99 -2.91 -9.53
N SER A 52 16.58 -2.50 -10.66
CA SER A 52 18.04 -2.31 -10.76
C SER A 52 18.51 -1.14 -9.88
N GLY A 53 17.72 -0.05 -9.78
CA GLY A 53 17.94 1.03 -8.82
C GLY A 53 17.90 0.53 -7.37
N LEU A 54 16.94 -0.34 -7.01
CA LEU A 54 16.92 -1.00 -5.70
C LEU A 54 18.20 -1.82 -5.44
N ASP A 55 18.62 -2.65 -6.39
CA ASP A 55 19.85 -3.44 -6.28
C ASP A 55 21.08 -2.53 -6.12
N LYS A 56 21.12 -1.41 -6.87
CA LYS A 56 22.17 -0.40 -6.76
C LYS A 56 22.18 0.26 -5.40
N ALA A 57 21.03 0.68 -4.87
CA ALA A 57 20.90 1.27 -3.54
C ALA A 57 21.48 0.34 -2.46
N GLY A 58 21.21 -0.97 -2.58
CA GLY A 58 21.83 -1.99 -1.74
C GLY A 58 23.35 -2.03 -1.87
N SER A 59 23.88 -2.06 -3.09
CA SER A 59 25.33 -2.04 -3.35
C SER A 59 26.03 -0.79 -2.81
N GLN A 60 25.33 0.35 -2.83
CA GLN A 60 25.80 1.65 -2.35
C GLN A 60 25.56 1.84 -0.84
N LYS A 61 25.00 0.84 -0.15
CA LYS A 61 24.66 0.89 1.28
C LYS A 61 23.74 2.07 1.63
N GLN A 62 22.86 2.44 0.71
CA GLN A 62 21.88 3.47 0.97
C GLN A 62 20.80 2.93 1.91
N SER A 63 20.45 3.75 2.89
CA SER A 63 19.40 3.43 3.85
C SER A 63 18.07 4.00 3.38
N TYR A 64 17.02 3.20 3.47
CA TYR A 64 15.63 3.65 3.38
C TYR A 64 14.82 3.00 4.51
N ALA A 65 13.58 3.45 4.70
CA ALA A 65 12.77 3.03 5.83
C ALA A 65 12.53 1.51 5.87
N ALA A 66 12.72 0.90 7.05
CA ALA A 66 12.57 -0.54 7.27
C ALA A 66 11.16 -1.08 6.99
N GLY A 67 10.14 -0.20 6.99
CA GLY A 67 8.76 -0.53 6.66
C GLY A 67 8.48 -0.77 5.16
N VAL A 68 9.44 -0.47 4.29
CA VAL A 68 9.31 -0.57 2.84
C VAL A 68 9.45 -2.01 2.38
N ARG A 69 8.50 -2.46 1.55
CA ARG A 69 8.42 -3.81 0.99
C ARG A 69 8.36 -3.73 -0.53
N PRO A 70 9.50 -3.86 -1.23
CA PRO A 70 9.52 -3.91 -2.68
C PRO A 70 8.86 -5.18 -3.22
N VAL A 71 8.03 -5.02 -4.25
CA VAL A 71 7.38 -6.11 -4.99
C VAL A 71 7.77 -5.98 -6.44
N LYS A 72 8.66 -6.87 -6.88
CA LYS A 72 9.14 -6.89 -8.26
C LYS A 72 8.07 -7.39 -9.22
N VAL A 73 7.82 -6.62 -10.28
CA VAL A 73 7.02 -7.05 -11.43
C VAL A 73 7.80 -6.89 -12.72
N ALA A 74 7.51 -7.73 -13.72
CA ALA A 74 8.22 -7.64 -15.00
C ALA A 74 8.02 -6.27 -15.69
N CYS A 75 6.84 -5.67 -15.56
CA CYS A 75 6.55 -4.29 -15.97
C CYS A 75 5.35 -3.78 -15.16
N LEU A 76 5.28 -2.47 -14.88
CA LEU A 76 4.14 -1.88 -14.19
C LEU A 76 2.85 -1.96 -15.02
N ASP A 77 2.94 -2.01 -16.35
CA ASP A 77 1.78 -2.17 -17.24
C ASP A 77 1.01 -3.48 -17.07
N ARG A 78 1.61 -4.47 -16.39
CA ARG A 78 0.91 -5.71 -16.04
C ARG A 78 0.03 -5.58 -14.80
N LEU A 79 0.13 -4.47 -14.07
CA LEU A 79 -0.71 -4.22 -12.92
C LEU A 79 -2.07 -3.72 -13.39
N GLY A 80 -3.14 -4.35 -12.91
CA GLY A 80 -4.48 -3.77 -12.95
C GLY A 80 -4.76 -2.94 -11.69
N VAL A 81 -5.85 -2.17 -11.72
CA VAL A 81 -6.31 -1.38 -10.56
C VAL A 81 -6.45 -2.24 -9.31
N GLY A 82 -7.00 -3.45 -9.43
CA GLY A 82 -7.14 -4.38 -8.30
C GLY A 82 -5.80 -4.78 -7.68
N ASN A 83 -4.74 -4.97 -8.49
CA ASN A 83 -3.41 -5.26 -7.97
C ASN A 83 -2.83 -4.08 -7.17
N ILE A 84 -3.04 -2.85 -7.67
CA ILE A 84 -2.57 -1.62 -7.03
C ILE A 84 -3.28 -1.36 -5.70
N LEU A 85 -4.57 -1.67 -5.61
CA LEU A 85 -5.38 -1.43 -4.41
C LEU A 85 -5.33 -2.57 -3.38
N LYS A 86 -4.96 -3.78 -3.80
CA LYS A 86 -4.89 -4.95 -2.90
C LYS A 86 -4.04 -4.73 -1.64
N PRO A 87 -2.90 -4.00 -1.67
CA PRO A 87 -2.16 -3.68 -0.46
C PRO A 87 -2.98 -2.90 0.58
N PHE A 88 -3.83 -1.97 0.17
CA PHE A 88 -4.67 -1.21 1.10
C PHE A 88 -5.67 -2.10 1.82
N GLU A 89 -6.29 -3.04 1.12
CA GLU A 89 -7.15 -4.06 1.74
C GLU A 89 -6.41 -4.91 2.78
N LYS A 90 -5.08 -5.07 2.61
CA LYS A 90 -4.21 -5.78 3.57
C LYS A 90 -3.62 -4.86 4.65
N GLY A 91 -4.07 -3.60 4.71
CA GLY A 91 -3.65 -2.62 5.71
C GLY A 91 -2.31 -1.95 5.41
N ALA A 92 -1.94 -1.75 4.15
CA ALA A 92 -0.80 -0.93 3.78
C ALA A 92 -1.04 0.55 4.10
N ASP A 93 -0.05 1.22 4.66
CA ASP A 93 -0.08 2.65 4.94
C ASP A 93 0.20 3.49 3.69
N GLY A 94 0.89 2.91 2.70
CA GLY A 94 1.12 3.55 1.41
C GLY A 94 1.51 2.57 0.31
N VAL A 95 1.20 2.93 -0.93
CA VAL A 95 1.58 2.18 -2.13
C VAL A 95 2.30 3.11 -3.09
N LEU A 96 3.52 2.75 -3.48
CA LEU A 96 4.34 3.46 -4.45
C LEU A 96 4.59 2.56 -5.66
N LEU A 97 4.42 3.11 -6.86
CA LEU A 97 4.78 2.47 -8.12
C LEU A 97 6.03 3.15 -8.66
N LEU A 98 7.09 2.40 -8.90
CA LEU A 98 8.34 2.89 -9.49
C LEU A 98 8.56 2.25 -10.85
N GLY A 99 8.49 3.07 -11.90
CA GLY A 99 8.61 2.67 -13.29
C GLY A 99 9.90 3.16 -13.97
N CYS A 100 9.99 2.91 -15.27
CA CYS A 100 11.05 3.44 -16.12
C CYS A 100 10.74 4.90 -16.49
N PRO A 101 11.73 5.80 -16.51
CA PRO A 101 11.59 7.14 -17.07
C PRO A 101 11.12 7.10 -18.53
N LYS A 102 10.52 8.20 -18.97
CA LYS A 102 10.03 8.34 -20.35
C LYS A 102 11.19 8.14 -21.33
N GLY A 103 10.98 7.29 -22.33
CA GLY A 103 11.99 6.95 -23.33
C GLY A 103 12.98 5.83 -22.92
N GLU A 104 12.97 5.40 -21.66
CA GLU A 104 13.86 4.34 -21.16
C GLU A 104 13.16 2.98 -20.99
N CYS A 105 11.90 2.87 -21.39
CA CYS A 105 11.13 1.65 -21.20
C CYS A 105 11.69 0.49 -22.05
N HIS A 106 12.03 -0.62 -21.40
CA HIS A 106 12.52 -1.84 -22.05
C HIS A 106 11.57 -2.39 -23.13
N PHE A 107 10.25 -2.25 -22.93
CA PHE A 107 9.24 -2.79 -23.85
C PHE A 107 8.71 -1.76 -24.87
N ARG A 108 9.43 -0.64 -25.08
CA ARG A 108 9.05 0.51 -25.93
C ARG A 108 7.87 1.31 -25.36
N ASP A 109 7.96 2.64 -25.49
CA ASP A 109 7.26 3.69 -24.71
C ASP A 109 5.84 3.33 -24.21
N GLN A 110 5.82 2.79 -22.98
CA GLN A 110 4.64 2.24 -22.33
C GLN A 110 4.22 3.05 -21.09
N THR A 111 4.93 4.14 -20.79
CA THR A 111 4.66 5.04 -19.66
C THR A 111 3.21 5.52 -19.64
N ARG A 112 2.63 5.81 -20.81
CA ARG A 112 1.24 6.29 -20.95
C ARG A 112 0.18 5.26 -20.53
N THR A 113 0.49 3.96 -20.57
CA THR A 113 -0.45 2.92 -20.16
C THR A 113 -0.47 2.79 -18.63
N VAL A 114 0.71 2.78 -17.99
CA VAL A 114 0.86 2.79 -16.52
C VAL A 114 0.11 3.97 -15.92
N GLU A 115 0.30 5.17 -16.48
CA GLU A 115 -0.35 6.40 -15.99
C GLU A 115 -1.87 6.25 -16.00
N LYS A 116 -2.48 5.73 -17.08
CA LYS A 116 -3.94 5.54 -17.15
C LYS A 116 -4.45 4.62 -16.06
N VAL A 117 -3.80 3.47 -15.86
CA VAL A 117 -4.19 2.51 -14.82
C VAL A 117 -3.98 3.09 -13.43
N PHE A 118 -2.87 3.80 -13.22
CA PHE A 118 -2.59 4.52 -11.98
C PHE A 118 -3.67 5.56 -11.68
N TYR A 119 -4.04 6.41 -12.63
CA TYR A 119 -5.09 7.41 -12.43
C TYR A 119 -6.44 6.76 -12.10
N ALA A 120 -6.79 5.65 -12.75
CA ALA A 120 -8.00 4.90 -12.41
C ALA A 120 -7.94 4.35 -10.97
N ALA A 121 -6.81 3.76 -10.58
CA ALA A 121 -6.60 3.30 -9.20
C ALA A 121 -6.62 4.46 -8.19
N LYS A 122 -6.09 5.62 -8.57
CA LYS A 122 -6.05 6.83 -7.76
C LYS A 122 -7.44 7.41 -7.49
N GLN A 123 -8.29 7.48 -8.52
CA GLN A 123 -9.67 7.92 -8.33
C GLN A 123 -10.44 6.93 -7.45
N LEU A 124 -10.27 5.63 -7.68
CA LEU A 124 -10.92 4.62 -6.86
C LEU A 124 -10.40 4.63 -5.41
N SER A 125 -9.10 4.85 -5.18
CA SER A 125 -8.57 4.95 -3.82
C SER A 125 -9.16 6.12 -3.04
N ARG A 126 -9.42 7.25 -3.71
CA ARG A 126 -10.13 8.41 -3.12
C ARG A 126 -11.57 8.06 -2.76
N ILE A 127 -12.31 7.42 -3.66
CA ILE A 127 -13.71 7.00 -3.43
C ILE A 127 -13.80 6.03 -2.25
N LEU A 128 -12.83 5.12 -2.12
CA LEU A 128 -12.76 4.16 -1.01
C LEU A 128 -12.28 4.78 0.31
N GLY A 129 -11.90 6.07 0.30
CA GLY A 129 -11.49 6.80 1.49
C GLY A 129 -10.08 6.46 1.97
N TYR A 130 -9.18 6.00 1.09
CA TYR A 130 -7.82 5.70 1.49
C TYR A 130 -6.96 6.97 1.67
N GLY A 131 -7.14 8.00 0.85
CA GLY A 131 -6.32 9.22 0.85
C GLY A 131 -5.55 9.43 -0.46
N ASP A 132 -5.23 10.70 -0.78
CA ASP A 132 -4.53 11.07 -2.02
C ASP A 132 -3.01 11.10 -1.90
N GLU A 133 -2.48 11.21 -0.71
CA GLU A 133 -1.08 11.07 -0.35
C GLU A 133 -0.60 9.61 -0.39
N ARG A 134 -1.49 8.63 -0.14
CA ARG A 134 -1.10 7.21 0.06
C ARG A 134 -0.82 6.38 -1.18
N LEU A 135 -1.08 6.89 -2.38
CA LEU A 135 -0.83 6.16 -3.63
C LEU A 135 -0.05 7.05 -4.61
N GLN A 136 1.16 6.64 -4.99
CA GLN A 136 2.05 7.45 -5.82
C GLN A 136 2.64 6.64 -6.96
N LEU A 137 2.94 7.33 -8.08
CA LEU A 137 3.66 6.79 -9.22
C LEU A 137 4.84 7.73 -9.50
N ASP A 138 6.04 7.16 -9.57
CA ASP A 138 7.27 7.86 -9.89
C ASP A 138 8.18 6.99 -10.76
N TRP A 139 9.31 7.58 -11.16
CA TRP A 139 10.23 7.02 -12.14
C TRP A 139 11.64 7.00 -11.58
N VAL A 140 12.36 5.91 -11.82
CA VAL A 140 13.76 5.74 -11.39
C VAL A 140 14.54 5.20 -12.57
N ALA A 141 15.65 5.86 -12.92
CA ALA A 141 16.53 5.43 -14.00
C ALA A 141 17.21 4.10 -13.66
N ALA A 142 17.69 3.38 -14.67
CA ALA A 142 18.45 2.15 -14.44
C ALA A 142 19.74 2.45 -13.66
N ASP A 143 20.07 1.58 -12.71
CA ASP A 143 21.23 1.69 -11.81
C ASP A 143 21.30 2.98 -10.99
N ASP A 144 20.18 3.70 -10.84
CA ASP A 144 20.08 4.89 -10.01
C ASP A 144 19.65 4.54 -8.57
N GLY A 145 20.61 4.10 -7.77
CA GLY A 145 20.39 3.77 -6.37
C GLY A 145 19.92 4.97 -5.55
N GLN A 146 20.58 6.12 -5.75
CA GLN A 146 20.23 7.35 -5.03
C GLN A 146 18.82 7.80 -5.33
N GLY A 147 18.44 7.85 -6.61
CA GLY A 147 17.09 8.17 -7.02
C GLY A 147 16.06 7.21 -6.41
N PHE A 148 16.34 5.91 -6.35
CA PHE A 148 15.46 4.95 -5.68
C PHE A 148 15.20 5.31 -4.19
N SER A 149 16.27 5.57 -3.44
CA SER A 149 16.18 5.91 -2.01
C SER A 149 15.50 7.27 -1.79
N GLU A 150 15.77 8.24 -2.65
CA GLU A 150 15.15 9.57 -2.62
C GLU A 150 13.64 9.51 -2.90
N GLN A 151 13.20 8.72 -3.88
CA GLN A 151 11.77 8.56 -4.17
C GLN A 151 11.02 7.94 -2.98
N ILE A 152 11.62 6.97 -2.30
CA ILE A 152 11.05 6.41 -1.08
C ILE A 152 10.95 7.48 0.02
N ALA A 153 12.02 8.24 0.26
CA ALA A 153 12.04 9.28 1.28
C ALA A 153 11.00 10.37 0.99
N HIS A 154 10.88 10.78 -0.28
CA HIS A 154 9.88 11.75 -0.72
C HIS A 154 8.44 11.23 -0.51
N PHE A 155 8.18 9.98 -0.89
CA PHE A 155 6.87 9.36 -0.67
C PHE A 155 6.51 9.31 0.83
N ILE A 156 7.43 8.89 1.69
CA ILE A 156 7.24 8.88 3.14
C ILE A 156 7.01 10.30 3.69
N GLY A 157 7.73 11.29 3.16
CA GLY A 157 7.53 12.69 3.50
C GLY A 157 6.10 13.15 3.21
N ARG A 158 5.52 12.74 2.08
CA ARG A 158 4.13 13.05 1.70
C ARG A 158 3.10 12.38 2.61
N LEU A 159 3.31 11.12 2.99
CA LEU A 159 2.42 10.41 3.93
C LEU A 159 2.28 11.13 5.28
N ASN A 160 3.30 11.88 5.70
CA ASN A 160 3.31 12.59 6.97
C ASN A 160 2.67 13.99 6.93
N GLN A 161 2.29 14.49 5.75
CA GLN A 161 1.78 15.85 5.59
C GLN A 161 0.26 15.98 5.86
N GLU A 162 -0.50 14.89 5.92
CA GLU A 162 -1.96 14.90 6.20
C GLU A 162 -2.35 14.71 7.67
N SER A 163 -1.39 14.56 8.61
CA SER A 163 -1.71 14.48 10.05
C SER A 163 -1.99 15.86 10.69
N LYS A 164 -2.37 16.87 9.90
CA LYS A 164 -2.59 18.26 10.34
C LYS A 164 -3.96 18.78 9.96
#